data_AF-A0A5N6F4K9-F1
#
_entry.id   AF-A0A5N6F4K9-F1
#
_cell.length_a   1.000
_cell.length_b   1.000
_cell.length_c   1.000
_cell.angle_alpha   90.00
_cell.angle_beta   90.00
_cell.angle_gamma   90.00
#
_symmetry.space_group_name_H-M   'P 1'
#
loop_
_entity.id
_entity.type
_entity.pdbx_description
1 polymer ?
#
loop_
_entity_poly.entity_id
_entity_poly.type
_entity_poly.pdbx_seq_one_letter_code
_entity_poly.pdbx_strand_id
1 'polypeptide(L)'
;MYGLKHIAFLGMALAIATGSAATGTATVGFQTADSSFHVDNIPLKNCFDVHAEDVTSVYVSEYCRVFMGRGCTHRQVLLTPGEHESEIPIPVIDSVWCENRGPFPMS
;
A
#
# COMPACT_ATOMS: atom_id res chain seq x y z
N MET A 1 20.28 19.50 54.30
CA MET A 1 20.06 18.07 54.05
C MET A 1 19.52 17.94 52.64
N TYR A 2 20.19 17.15 51.80
CA TYR A 2 19.89 16.96 50.38
C TYR A 2 18.67 16.06 50.17
N GLY A 3 17.92 16.31 49.09
CA GLY A 3 17.19 15.25 48.40
C GLY A 3 15.74 15.56 48.07
N LEU A 4 15.47 15.84 46.79
CA LEU A 4 14.44 15.10 46.07
C LEU A 4 14.74 15.07 44.58
N LYS A 5 15.35 13.95 44.18
CA LYS A 5 15.25 13.28 42.88
C LYS A 5 13.78 13.29 42.43
N HIS A 6 13.47 13.67 41.19
CA HIS A 6 12.51 12.98 40.31
C HIS A 6 12.65 13.53 38.88
N ILE A 7 13.45 12.80 38.12
CA ILE A 7 13.54 12.82 36.67
C ILE A 7 12.27 12.14 36.15
N ALA A 8 11.42 12.85 35.39
CA ALA A 8 10.54 12.28 34.37
C ALA A 8 9.55 13.35 33.87
N PHE A 9 9.98 14.18 32.93
CA PHE A 9 9.07 14.84 32.00
C PHE A 9 9.62 14.65 30.58
N LEU A 10 9.85 13.39 30.19
CA LEU A 10 9.81 12.99 28.79
C LEU A 10 8.33 12.97 28.39
N GLY A 11 7.80 14.17 28.14
CA GLY A 11 6.50 14.35 27.51
C GLY A 11 6.60 13.80 26.09
N MET A 12 6.18 12.55 25.94
CA MET A 12 5.97 11.84 24.69
C MET A 12 5.02 12.66 23.81
N ALA A 13 5.57 13.56 22.99
CA ALA A 13 4.84 14.17 21.88
C ALA A 13 4.66 13.08 20.83
N LEU A 14 3.68 12.21 21.05
CA LEU A 14 3.20 11.26 20.09
C LEU A 14 2.54 12.09 18.98
N ALA A 15 3.33 12.50 18.00
CA ALA A 15 2.86 13.14 16.79
C ALA A 15 1.86 12.19 16.14
N ILE A 16 0.59 12.54 16.27
CA ILE A 16 -0.54 11.85 15.69
C ILE A 16 -0.33 11.99 14.18
N ALA A 17 0.15 10.92 13.56
CA ALA A 17 0.22 10.80 12.11
C ALA A 17 -1.21 10.70 11.58
N THR A 18 -1.91 11.81 11.48
CA THR A 18 -3.13 11.91 10.69
C THR A 18 -2.71 11.86 9.23
N GLY A 19 -2.62 10.65 8.68
CA GLY A 19 -2.46 10.43 7.24
C GLY A 19 -3.60 11.12 6.52
N SER A 20 -3.29 12.21 5.81
CA SER A 20 -4.24 12.95 5.00
C SER A 20 -4.86 12.01 3.96
N ALA A 21 -6.12 11.64 4.17
CA ALA A 21 -6.93 10.91 3.20
C ALA A 21 -6.98 11.72 1.90
N ALA A 22 -6.32 11.22 0.86
CA ALA A 22 -6.50 11.74 -0.48
C ALA A 22 -7.84 11.21 -0.99
N THR A 23 -8.78 12.10 -1.27
CA THR A 23 -10.11 11.82 -1.84
C THR A 23 -10.03 11.46 -3.32
N GLY A 24 -9.21 10.47 -3.66
CA GLY A 24 -9.20 9.87 -4.98
C GLY A 24 -9.30 8.36 -4.87
N THR A 25 -9.69 7.74 -5.97
CA THR A 25 -9.83 6.30 -6.10
C THR A 25 -8.96 5.81 -7.24
N ALA A 26 -8.37 4.62 -7.08
CA ALA A 26 -7.68 3.92 -8.15
C ALA A 26 -8.48 2.69 -8.61
N THR A 27 -8.19 2.22 -9.81
CA THR A 27 -8.63 0.93 -10.31
C THR A 27 -7.41 0.02 -10.45
N VAL A 28 -7.52 -1.20 -9.94
CA VAL A 28 -6.49 -2.24 -10.09
C VAL A 28 -7.13 -3.47 -10.71
N GLY A 29 -6.53 -3.97 -11.79
CA GLY A 29 -6.89 -5.23 -12.44
C GLY A 29 -5.89 -6.31 -12.10
N PHE A 30 -6.39 -7.51 -11.81
CA PHE A 30 -5.58 -8.70 -11.60
C PHE A 30 -5.98 -9.75 -12.62
N GLN A 31 -4.98 -10.32 -13.27
CA GLN A 31 -5.14 -11.48 -14.12
C GLN A 31 -4.45 -12.67 -13.48
N THR A 32 -5.23 -13.69 -13.16
CA THR A 32 -4.77 -14.97 -12.63
C THR A 32 -4.76 -16.02 -13.75
N ALA A 33 -4.21 -17.19 -13.46
CA ALA A 33 -4.27 -18.33 -14.38
C ALA A 33 -5.70 -18.74 -14.75
N ASP A 34 -6.64 -18.60 -13.80
CA ASP A 34 -8.02 -19.07 -13.94
C ASP A 34 -9.01 -17.96 -14.35
N SER A 35 -8.75 -16.70 -13.99
CA SER A 35 -9.69 -15.61 -14.22
C SER A 35 -9.03 -14.22 -14.23
N SER A 36 -9.71 -13.23 -14.81
CA SER A 36 -9.36 -11.82 -14.66
C SER A 36 -10.47 -11.09 -13.89
N PHE A 37 -10.06 -10.20 -13.00
CA PHE A 37 -10.99 -9.35 -12.25
C PHE A 37 -10.41 -7.95 -12.03
N HIS A 38 -11.31 -6.98 -11.94
CA HIS A 38 -10.97 -5.58 -11.69
C HIS A 38 -11.63 -5.12 -10.40
N VAL A 39 -10.86 -4.41 -9.59
CA VAL A 39 -11.32 -3.76 -8.38
C VAL A 39 -11.31 -2.26 -8.63
N ASP A 40 -12.50 -1.72 -8.80
CA ASP A 40 -12.72 -0.28 -8.91
C ASP A 40 -12.84 0.35 -7.51
N ASN A 41 -12.60 1.67 -7.45
CA ASN A 41 -12.77 2.47 -6.23
C ASN A 41 -11.82 2.14 -5.07
N ILE A 42 -10.59 1.71 -5.36
CA ILE A 42 -9.57 1.49 -4.31
C ILE A 42 -9.20 2.83 -3.68
N PRO A 43 -9.35 2.99 -2.36
CA PRO A 43 -9.06 4.24 -1.69
C PRO A 43 -7.57 4.58 -1.78
N LEU A 44 -7.26 5.76 -2.32
CA LEU A 44 -5.88 6.23 -2.36
C LEU A 44 -5.34 6.48 -0.95
N LYS A 45 -4.03 6.27 -0.79
CA LYS A 45 -3.28 6.38 0.47
C LYS A 45 -3.80 5.48 1.60
N ASN A 46 -4.69 4.54 1.30
CA ASN A 46 -5.19 3.58 2.25
C ASN A 46 -4.84 2.17 1.79
N CYS A 47 -4.62 1.28 2.75
CA CYS A 47 -4.39 -0.12 2.44
C CYS A 47 -5.73 -0.78 2.12
N PHE A 48 -5.78 -1.48 0.99
CA PHE A 48 -6.95 -2.21 0.57
C PHE A 48 -6.57 -3.68 0.37
N ASP A 49 -7.21 -4.58 1.11
CA ASP A 49 -6.94 -6.00 0.98
C ASP A 49 -7.57 -6.54 -0.30
N VAL A 50 -6.72 -7.10 -1.16
CA VAL A 50 -7.10 -7.74 -2.43
C VAL A 50 -6.43 -9.10 -2.41
N HIS A 51 -7.24 -10.14 -2.31
CA HIS A 51 -6.73 -11.49 -2.29
C HIS A 51 -6.75 -12.05 -3.71
N ALA A 52 -5.56 -12.19 -4.30
CA ALA A 52 -5.35 -12.70 -5.65
C ALA A 52 -4.22 -13.73 -5.62
N GLU A 53 -4.50 -14.93 -6.15
CA GLU A 53 -3.55 -16.04 -6.22
C GLU A 53 -3.09 -16.25 -7.68
N ASP A 54 -1.86 -16.72 -7.86
CA ASP A 54 -1.28 -17.05 -9.17
C ASP A 54 -1.43 -15.94 -10.22
N VAL A 55 -1.03 -14.73 -9.84
CA VAL A 55 -1.20 -13.51 -10.65
C VAL A 55 -0.11 -13.42 -11.72
N THR A 56 -0.52 -13.30 -12.98
CA THR A 56 0.36 -13.22 -14.17
C THR A 56 0.45 -11.80 -14.72
N SER A 57 -0.63 -11.03 -14.67
CA SER A 57 -0.66 -9.62 -15.07
C SER A 57 -1.37 -8.77 -14.02
N VAL A 58 -0.86 -7.55 -13.82
CA VAL A 58 -1.45 -6.54 -12.94
C VAL A 58 -1.59 -5.23 -13.71
N TYR A 59 -2.82 -4.75 -13.80
CA TYR A 59 -3.11 -3.41 -14.33
C TYR A 59 -3.33 -2.44 -13.17
N VAL A 60 -2.71 -1.27 -13.23
CA VAL A 60 -2.90 -0.20 -12.24
C VAL A 60 -3.19 1.12 -12.95
N SER A 61 -4.26 1.81 -12.54
CA SER A 61 -4.61 3.12 -13.11
C SER A 61 -3.71 4.25 -12.59
N GLU A 62 -3.15 4.08 -11.40
CA GLU A 62 -2.33 5.04 -10.66
C GLU A 62 -1.07 4.33 -10.13
N TYR A 63 -0.16 5.08 -9.48
CA TYR A 63 0.99 4.45 -8.83
C TYR A 63 0.50 3.59 -7.67
N CYS A 64 0.75 2.29 -7.71
CA CYS A 64 0.27 1.36 -6.69
C CYS A 64 1.39 0.47 -6.19
N ARG A 65 1.45 0.29 -4.87
CA ARG A 65 2.29 -0.70 -4.21
C ARG A 65 1.45 -1.94 -3.98
N VAL A 66 1.97 -3.05 -4.46
CA VAL A 66 1.36 -4.37 -4.32
C VAL A 66 2.13 -5.12 -3.24
N PHE A 67 1.40 -5.72 -2.30
CA PHE A 67 1.95 -6.42 -1.15
C PHE A 67 1.53 -7.89 -1.15
N MET A 68 2.48 -8.76 -0.82
CA MET A 68 2.24 -10.20 -0.70
C MET A 68 1.64 -10.61 0.66
N GLY A 69 1.50 -9.66 1.59
CA GLY A 69 0.87 -9.89 2.90
C GLY A 69 -0.29 -8.93 3.12
N ARG A 70 -1.26 -9.36 3.94
CA ARG A 70 -2.43 -8.54 4.31
C ARG A 70 -2.03 -7.26 5.04
N GLY A 71 -2.85 -6.23 4.96
CA GLY A 71 -2.62 -4.98 5.67
C GLY A 71 -1.35 -4.24 5.23
N CYS A 72 -0.94 -4.39 3.97
CA CYS A 72 0.22 -3.73 3.37
C CYS A 72 1.53 -4.07 4.10
N THR A 73 1.72 -5.37 4.35
CA THR A 73 2.88 -5.92 5.04
C THR A 73 3.76 -6.75 4.10
N HIS A 74 4.91 -7.21 4.61
CA HIS A 74 5.85 -8.08 3.89
C HIS A 74 6.45 -7.42 2.63
N ARG A 75 6.70 -8.22 1.59
CA ARG A 75 7.34 -7.79 0.35
C ARG A 75 6.38 -6.90 -0.43
N GLN A 76 6.88 -5.74 -0.84
CA GLN A 76 6.17 -4.79 -1.67
C GLN A 76 6.86 -4.61 -3.02
N VAL A 77 6.08 -4.33 -4.06
CA VAL A 77 6.55 -3.91 -5.38
C VAL A 77 5.79 -2.66 -5.77
N LEU A 78 6.51 -1.63 -6.19
CA LEU A 78 5.90 -0.42 -6.74
C LEU A 78 5.64 -0.62 -8.23
N LEU A 79 4.38 -0.50 -8.64
CA LEU A 79 3.95 -0.51 -10.02
C LEU A 79 3.62 0.92 -10.47
N THR A 80 4.09 1.27 -11.66
CA THR A 80 3.72 2.52 -12.33
C THR A 80 2.36 2.37 -13.02
N PRO A 81 1.61 3.45 -13.26
CA PRO A 81 0.37 3.38 -14.05
C PRO A 81 0.59 2.64 -15.38
N GLY A 82 -0.24 1.64 -15.65
CA GLY A 82 -0.12 0.76 -16.81
C GLY A 82 -0.34 -0.71 -16.49
N GLU A 83 -0.08 -1.56 -17.49
CA GLU A 83 -0.15 -3.01 -17.38
C GLU A 83 1.25 -3.59 -17.17
N HIS A 84 1.36 -4.50 -16.21
CA HIS A 84 2.60 -5.18 -15.83
C HIS A 84 2.40 -6.67 -15.90
N GLU A 85 3.07 -7.29 -16.86
CA GLU A 85 3.09 -8.75 -17.01
C GLU A 85 4.34 -9.32 -16.36
N SER A 86 4.20 -10.48 -15.73
CA SER A 86 5.29 -11.24 -15.17
C SER A 86 5.35 -12.61 -15.84
N GLU A 87 6.52 -13.00 -16.32
CA GLU A 87 6.77 -14.33 -16.88
C GLU A 87 6.61 -15.42 -15.81
N ILE A 88 6.92 -15.08 -14.55
CA ILE A 88 6.75 -15.97 -13.39
C ILE A 88 5.48 -15.54 -12.63
N PRO A 89 4.51 -16.45 -12.42
CA PRO A 89 3.31 -16.16 -11.64
C PRO A 89 3.67 -15.71 -10.23
N ILE A 90 3.06 -14.62 -9.79
CA ILE A 90 3.17 -14.13 -8.42
C ILE A 90 2.23 -14.98 -7.57
N PRO A 91 2.74 -15.71 -6.56
CA PRO A 91 1.96 -16.73 -5.86
C PRO A 91 0.75 -16.14 -5.13
N VAL A 92 0.95 -15.04 -4.41
CA VAL A 92 -0.12 -14.33 -3.68
C VAL A 92 0.16 -12.83 -3.68
N ILE A 93 -0.90 -12.08 -3.95
CA ILE A 93 -1.06 -10.68 -3.62
C ILE A 93 -2.22 -10.60 -2.64
N ASP A 94 -2.01 -9.95 -1.49
CA ASP A 94 -3.00 -9.89 -0.41
C ASP A 94 -3.49 -8.46 -0.14
N SER A 95 -2.70 -7.44 -0.51
CA SER A 95 -3.12 -6.06 -0.35
C SER A 95 -2.44 -5.11 -1.33
N VAL A 96 -3.10 -3.98 -1.56
CA VAL A 96 -2.64 -2.90 -2.42
C VAL A 96 -2.77 -1.55 -1.74
N TRP A 97 -1.84 -0.66 -2.08
CA TRP A 97 -1.85 0.71 -1.62
C TRP A 97 -1.54 1.62 -2.80
N CYS A 98 -2.49 2.48 -3.17
CA CYS A 98 -2.34 3.34 -4.35
C CYS A 98 -2.17 4.82 -3.98
N GLU A 99 -1.40 5.56 -4.78
CA GLU A 99 -1.14 6.98 -4.63
C GLU A 99 -1.18 7.71 -5.98
N ASN A 100 -1.74 8.93 -6.00
CA ASN A 100 -1.85 9.79 -7.19
C ASN A 100 -0.51 10.49 -7.55
N ARG A 101 0.57 10.20 -6.84
CA ARG A 101 1.88 10.82 -7.08
C ARG A 101 2.92 9.73 -7.12
N GLY A 102 3.72 9.71 -8.19
CA GLY A 102 4.83 8.78 -8.34
C GLY A 102 5.86 8.87 -7.20
N PRO A 103 6.92 8.03 -7.23
CA PRO A 103 7.76 7.69 -6.08
C PRO A 103 8.56 8.82 -5.39
N PHE A 104 8.29 10.09 -5.69
CA PHE A 104 8.94 11.23 -5.06
C PHE A 104 7.92 12.20 -4.46
N PRO A 105 7.91 12.40 -3.13
CA PRO A 105 7.54 13.71 -2.60
C PRO A 105 8.64 14.69 -3.04
N MET A 106 8.33 15.66 -3.89
CA MET A 106 9.14 16.88 -3.94
C MET A 106 8.93 17.59 -2.60
N SER A 107 9.84 17.38 -1.67
CA SER A 107 10.03 18.20 -0.47
C SER A 107 11.49 18.62 -0.40
#